data_AF-A0A5C1E730-F1
#
_entry.id   AF-A0A5C1E730-F1
#
_cell.length_a   1.000
_cell.length_b   1.000
_cell.length_c   1.000
_cell.angle_alpha   90.00
_cell.angle_beta   90.00
_cell.angle_gamma   90.00
#
_symmetry.space_group_name_H-M   'P 1'
#
loop_
_entity.id
_entity.type
_entity.pdbx_description
1 polymer ?
#
loop_
_entity_poly.entity_id
_entity_poly.type
_entity_poly.pdbx_seq_one_letter_code
_entity_poly.pdbx_strand_id
1 'polypeptide(L)' 'MCGREPCNKPNCTWGEAHRLEGEARAVAAMSAEARTEYHALVVKKRGEVAGQELIRAVRELWKHKPGAK' A
#
# COMPACT_ATOMS: atom_id res chain seq x y z
N MET A 1 -8.77 17.96 -6.72
CA MET A 1 -8.24 17.47 -5.43
C MET A 1 -8.33 15.96 -5.45
N CYS A 2 -7.20 15.23 -5.54
CA CYS A 2 -7.20 13.76 -5.42
C CYS A 2 -7.62 13.43 -3.98
N GLY A 3 -8.78 12.79 -3.80
CA GLY A 3 -9.33 12.42 -2.50
C GLY A 3 -8.60 11.22 -1.89
N ARG A 4 -9.26 10.53 -0.95
CA ARG A 4 -8.76 9.37 -0.17
C ARG A 4 -8.35 8.14 -1.01
N GLU A 5 -8.51 8.19 -2.32
CA GLU A 5 -8.18 7.11 -3.26
C GLU A 5 -6.75 7.26 -3.81
N PRO A 6 -6.03 6.15 -4.05
CA PRO A 6 -4.69 6.19 -4.63
C PRO A 6 -4.73 6.87 -6.00
N CYS A 7 -4.15 8.06 -6.07
CA CYS A 7 -4.15 8.89 -7.27
C CYS A 7 -3.25 8.23 -8.34
N ASN A 8 -3.88 7.68 -9.38
CA ASN A 8 -3.22 6.93 -10.47
C ASN A 8 -2.61 7.84 -11.56
N LYS A 9 -2.53 9.16 -11.34
CA LYS A 9 -2.02 10.12 -12.33
C LYS A 9 -0.51 10.32 -12.17
N PRO A 10 0.25 10.42 -13.29
CA PRO A 10 1.70 10.68 -13.25
C PRO A 10 2.05 12.05 -12.64
N ASN A 11 1.09 12.99 -12.59
CA ASN A 11 1.25 14.33 -12.00
C ASN A 11 0.57 14.47 -10.63
N CYS A 12 0.48 13.39 -9.85
CA CYS A 12 -0.03 13.49 -8.47
C CYS A 12 0.96 14.29 -7.62
N THR A 13 0.54 15.48 -7.17
CA THR A 13 1.33 16.44 -6.39
C THR A 13 1.76 15.95 -5.01
N TRP A 14 1.28 14.79 -4.55
CA TRP A 14 1.59 14.28 -3.21
C TRP A 14 2.86 13.42 -3.13
N GLY A 15 3.58 13.22 -4.24
CA GLY A 15 4.87 12.49 -4.23
C GLY A 15 4.73 10.97 -4.06
N GLU A 16 5.86 10.27 -4.16
CA GLU A 16 5.92 8.80 -4.11
C GLU A 16 5.46 8.23 -2.76
N ALA A 17 5.71 8.96 -1.67
CA ALA A 17 5.32 8.59 -0.32
C ALA A 17 3.79 8.50 -0.11
N HIS A 18 3.01 9.44 -0.66
CA HIS A 18 1.54 9.36 -0.58
C HIS A 18 0.94 8.25 -1.44
N ARG A 19 1.61 7.89 -2.55
CA ARG A 19 1.23 6.70 -3.33
C ARG A 19 1.41 5.43 -2.50
N LEU A 20 2.51 5.32 -1.75
CA LEU A 20 2.76 4.17 -0.87
C LEU A 20 1.70 4.05 0.23
N GLU A 21 1.33 5.15 0.90
CA GLU A 21 0.28 5.12 1.92
C GLU A 21 -1.10 4.75 1.36
N GLY A 22 -1.47 5.29 0.19
CA GLY A 22 -2.73 4.96 -0.48
C GLY A 22 -2.78 3.50 -0.92
N GLU A 23 -1.69 3.01 -1.51
CA GLU A 23 -1.53 1.61 -1.91
C GLU A 23 -1.57 0.69 -0.69
N ALA A 24 -0.87 1.03 0.40
CA ALA A 24 -0.89 0.27 1.64
C ALA A 24 -2.29 0.19 2.26
N ARG A 25 -3.10 1.26 2.23
CA ARG A 25 -4.49 1.23 2.73
C ARG A 25 -5.38 0.32 1.90
N ALA A 26 -5.25 0.37 0.56
CA ALA A 26 -5.98 -0.51 -0.33
C ALA A 26 -5.63 -1.98 -0.06
N VAL A 27 -4.33 -2.28 0.05
CA VAL A 27 -3.81 -3.63 0.31
C VAL A 27 -4.15 -4.11 1.73
N ALA A 28 -4.18 -3.22 2.72
CA ALA A 28 -4.62 -3.52 4.08
C ALA A 28 -6.11 -3.90 4.16
N ALA A 29 -6.93 -3.47 3.20
CA ALA A 29 -8.35 -3.81 3.10
C ALA A 29 -8.63 -5.08 2.28
N MET A 30 -7.66 -5.59 1.52
CA MET A 30 -7.79 -6.84 0.74
C MET A 30 -7.90 -8.08 1.65
N SER A 31 -8.41 -9.18 1.09
CA SER A 31 -8.29 -10.51 1.69
C SER A 31 -6.83 -10.94 1.79
N ALA A 32 -6.52 -11.91 2.66
CA ALA A 32 -5.16 -12.38 2.86
C ALA A 32 -4.53 -12.97 1.59
N GLU A 33 -5.32 -13.68 0.79
CA GLU A 33 -4.91 -14.25 -0.49
C GLU A 33 -4.55 -13.16 -1.50
N ALA A 34 -5.48 -12.23 -1.75
CA ALA A 34 -5.27 -11.13 -2.69
C ALA A 34 -4.09 -10.22 -2.30
N ARG A 35 -3.87 -10.02 -1.00
CA ARG A 35 -2.69 -9.29 -0.50
C ARG A 35 -1.38 -9.99 -0.85
N THR A 36 -1.33 -11.30 -0.65
CA THR A 36 -0.12 -12.10 -0.91
C THR A 36 0.23 -12.07 -2.39
N GLU A 37 -0.77 -12.22 -3.26
CA GLU A 37 -0.60 -12.10 -4.71
C GLU A 37 -0.14 -10.70 -5.12
N TYR A 38 -0.74 -9.65 -4.52
CA TYR A 38 -0.35 -8.28 -4.81
C TYR A 38 1.09 -7.97 -4.40
N HIS A 39 1.52 -8.46 -3.23
CA HIS A 39 2.91 -8.29 -2.79
C HIS A 39 3.88 -8.98 -3.75
N ALA A 40 3.57 -10.19 -4.21
CA ALA A 40 4.39 -10.91 -5.20
C ALA A 40 4.46 -10.13 -6.54
N LEU A 41 3.35 -9.53 -6.97
CA LEU A 41 3.33 -8.67 -8.16
C LEU A 41 4.21 -7.42 -7.99
N VAL A 42 4.16 -6.77 -6.83
CA VAL A 42 4.99 -5.59 -6.54
C VAL A 42 6.47 -5.96 -6.54
N VAL A 43 6.87 -7.06 -5.91
CA VAL A 43 8.25 -7.56 -5.95
C VAL A 43 8.69 -7.83 -7.39
N LYS A 44 7.85 -8.50 -8.19
CA LYS A 44 8.15 -8.82 -9.60
C LYS A 44 8.28 -7.58 -10.50
N LYS A 45 7.50 -6.53 -10.25
CA LYS A 45 7.43 -5.33 -11.12
C LYS A 45 8.32 -4.19 -10.67
N ARG A 46 8.47 -4.00 -9.37
CA ARG A 46 9.16 -2.84 -8.76
C ARG A 46 10.38 -3.25 -7.93
N GLY A 47 10.64 -4.55 -7.79
CA GLY A 47 11.78 -5.09 -7.06
C GLY A 47 11.47 -5.38 -5.59
N GLU A 48 12.39 -6.11 -4.97
CA GLU A 48 12.21 -6.65 -3.62
C GLU A 48 12.13 -5.55 -2.55
N VAL A 49 12.90 -4.49 -2.69
CA VAL A 49 12.90 -3.34 -1.77
C VAL A 49 11.50 -2.69 -1.73
N ALA A 50 10.91 -2.39 -2.88
CA ALA A 50 9.57 -1.80 -2.96
C ALA A 50 8.49 -2.72 -2.36
N GLY A 51 8.62 -4.03 -2.54
CA GLY A 51 7.72 -5.01 -1.93
C GLY A 51 7.81 -5.02 -0.40
N GLN A 52 9.04 -4.96 0.14
CA GLN A 52 9.25 -4.91 1.59
C GLN A 52 8.75 -3.61 2.20
N GLU A 53 8.94 -2.47 1.53
CA GLU A 53 8.41 -1.19 2.01
C GLU A 53 6.88 -1.18 2.05
N LEU A 54 6.21 -1.73 1.03
CA LEU A 54 4.76 -1.88 1.03
C LEU A 54 4.27 -2.81 2.16
N ILE A 55 4.92 -3.96 2.36
CA ILE A 55 4.61 -4.88 3.48
C ILE A 55 4.71 -4.15 4.82
N ARG A 56 5.77 -3.38 5.02
CA ARG A 56 5.99 -2.62 6.25
C ARG A 56 4.89 -1.58 6.43
N ALA A 57 4.57 -0.79 5.40
CA ALA A 57 3.51 0.21 5.45
C ALA A 57 2.13 -0.41 5.80
N VAL A 58 1.79 -1.54 5.19
CA VAL A 58 0.54 -2.28 5.50
C VAL A 58 0.51 -2.74 6.96
N ARG A 59 1.62 -3.26 7.49
CA ARG A 59 1.72 -3.69 8.89
C ARG A 59 1.58 -2.54 9.87
N GLU A 60 2.20 -1.39 9.60
CA GLU A 60 2.09 -0.20 10.45
C GLU A 60 0.64 0.31 10.49
N LEU A 61 -0.09 0.28 9.36
CA LEU A 61 -1.51 0.62 9.33
C LEU A 61 -2.37 -0.27 10.23
N TRP A 62 -2.02 -1.55 10.39
CA TRP A 62 -2.73 -2.45 11.29
C TRP A 62 -2.36 -2.25 12.75
N LYS A 63 -1.08 -2.01 13.05
CA LYS A 63 -0.65 -1.70 14.42
C LYS A 63 -1.33 -0.45 14.98
N HIS A 64 -1.61 0.53 14.11
CA HIS A 64 -2.26 1.78 14.47
C HIS A 64 -3.80 1.75 14.35
N LYS A 65 -4.44 0.61 14.07
CA LYS A 65 -5.91 0.48 14.20
C LYS A 65 -6.28 0.23 15.67
N PRO A 66 -6.90 1.19 16.39
CA PRO A 66 -7.44 0.92 17.72
C PRO A 66 -8.69 0.06 17.56
N GLY A 67 -8.58 -1.25 17.72
CA GLY A 67 -9.75 -2.14 17.62
C GLY A 67 -9.49 -3.60 17.27
N ALA A 68 -8.25 -4.11 17.28
CA ALA A 68 -8.04 -5.55 17.35
C ALA A 68 -8.19 -6.00 18.81
N LYS A 69 -9.44 -6.20 19.25
CA LYS A 69 -9.79 -7.05 20.40
C LYS A 69 -10.54 -8.26 19.88
#